data_AF-A0A3A1XXK2-F1
#
_entry.id   AF-A0A3A1XXK2-F1
#
_cell.length_a   1.000
_cell.length_b   1.000
_cell.length_c   1.000
_cell.angle_alpha   90.00
_cell.angle_beta   90.00
_cell.angle_gamma   90.00
#
_symmetry.space_group_name_H-M   'P 1'
#
loop_
_entity.id
_entity.type
_entity.pdbx_description
1 polymer ?
#
loop_
_entity_poly.entity_id
_entity_poly.type
_entity_poly.pdbx_seq_one_letter_code
_entity_poly.pdbx_strand_id
1 'polypeptide(L)'
;MTSIKNASVNVPHLSGGILFNLLTESTKQKITARAKHNGYKDLYSDTNLMASLITLTTGDSFIPMGDTFKKNTSDYKRCLISKSTYLDFDNVAKVTSLHTKVISKDLNVYEDMKNLVNNFLSESLHIWLVKALIETIMQDSTIASDAKFGISVEKAIKKEQLNKVTQINIDCFLVSIWDYILQKKKDNTLGRPTFEAWYKQSSINGKWKFINENIGTTITQNIEITRFETPVYNNEKAAECTQTLDMKEDNEFFNTETDIPVVEADDISDEEKQSPKQITQTINNPKIVNQYADKIYNIEHVDHLD
;
A
#
# COMPACT_ATOMS: atom_id res chain seq x y z
N MET A 1 45.01 17.32 0.38
CA MET A 1 44.30 16.04 0.58
C MET A 1 43.18 16.26 1.57
N THR A 2 41.99 16.54 1.05
CA THR A 2 40.80 16.81 1.85
C THR A 2 40.28 15.47 2.36
N SER A 3 40.37 15.27 3.68
CA SER A 3 39.84 14.09 4.35
C SER A 3 38.33 14.01 4.10
N ILE A 4 37.91 13.05 3.27
CA ILE A 4 36.51 12.67 3.16
C ILE A 4 36.16 12.09 4.53
N LYS A 5 35.45 12.87 5.35
CA LYS A 5 34.75 12.34 6.52
C LYS A 5 33.85 11.21 5.99
N ASN A 6 34.24 9.98 6.24
CA ASN A 6 33.32 8.85 6.17
C ASN A 6 32.19 9.16 7.15
N ALA A 7 31.08 9.68 6.64
CA ALA A 7 29.87 9.84 7.43
C ALA A 7 29.50 8.45 7.94
N SER A 8 29.38 8.30 9.26
CA SER A 8 28.95 7.05 9.87
C SER A 8 27.60 6.66 9.27
N VAL A 9 27.55 5.48 8.65
CA VAL A 9 26.33 4.96 8.03
C VAL A 9 25.33 4.65 9.13
N ASN A 10 24.19 5.34 9.13
CA ASN A 10 23.12 5.13 10.12
C ASN A 10 22.28 3.91 9.74
N VAL A 11 22.29 2.87 10.57
CA VAL A 11 21.47 1.66 10.42
C VAL A 11 20.84 1.32 11.78
N PRO A 12 19.50 1.19 11.87
CA PRO A 12 18.53 1.42 10.80
C PRO A 12 18.30 2.91 10.51
N HIS A 13 17.88 3.22 9.28
CA HIS A 13 17.42 4.53 8.84
C HIS A 13 15.99 4.39 8.33
N LEU A 14 15.04 5.03 8.99
CA LEU A 14 13.65 5.05 8.54
C LEU A 14 13.54 5.90 7.27
N SER A 15 13.19 5.25 6.17
CA SER A 15 12.83 5.89 4.91
C SER A 15 11.55 5.28 4.35
N GLY A 16 11.00 5.88 3.29
CA GLY A 16 9.78 5.36 2.66
C GLY A 16 9.96 3.97 2.08
N GLY A 17 11.12 3.65 1.51
CA GLY A 17 11.46 2.30 1.05
C GLY A 17 11.57 1.31 2.20
N ILE A 18 12.12 1.71 3.35
CA ILE A 18 12.20 0.85 4.55
C ILE A 18 10.81 0.58 5.15
N LEU A 19 9.95 1.60 5.29
CA LEU A 19 8.54 1.40 5.65
C LEU A 19 7.87 0.45 4.66
N PHE A 20 8.04 0.69 3.36
CA PHE A 20 7.41 -0.12 2.31
C PHE A 20 7.88 -1.58 2.33
N ASN A 21 9.15 -1.84 2.63
CA ASN A 21 9.65 -3.19 2.86
C ASN A 21 8.90 -3.88 4.00
N LEU A 22 8.81 -3.25 5.18
CA LEU A 22 8.11 -3.82 6.34
C LEU A 22 6.62 -4.07 6.04
N LEU A 23 5.96 -3.14 5.33
CA LEU A 23 4.60 -3.35 4.85
C LEU A 23 4.53 -4.59 3.94
N THR A 24 5.44 -4.73 2.97
CA THR A 24 5.44 -5.88 2.06
C THR A 24 5.71 -7.22 2.76
N GLU A 25 6.53 -7.26 3.81
CA GLU A 25 6.74 -8.48 4.61
C GLU A 25 5.51 -8.81 5.46
N SER A 26 4.69 -7.81 5.82
CA SER A 26 3.41 -8.00 6.52
C SER A 26 2.21 -8.27 5.60
N THR A 27 2.41 -8.37 4.29
CA THR A 27 1.29 -8.59 3.34
C THR A 27 0.65 -9.97 3.51
N LYS A 28 -0.64 -10.05 3.17
CA LYS A 28 -1.33 -11.32 2.94
C LYS A 28 -0.59 -12.14 1.88
N GLN A 29 -0.72 -13.46 1.93
CA GLN A 29 -0.01 -14.34 1.01
C GLN A 29 -0.32 -13.99 -0.45
N LYS A 30 0.73 -13.63 -1.19
CA LYS A 30 0.67 -13.39 -2.63
C LYS A 30 0.38 -14.68 -3.37
N ILE A 31 -0.37 -14.59 -4.46
CA ILE A 31 -0.67 -15.77 -5.27
C ILE A 31 0.62 -16.37 -5.87
N THR A 32 0.65 -17.69 -5.98
CA THR A 32 1.80 -18.43 -6.49
C THR A 32 2.05 -18.14 -7.97
N ALA A 33 3.28 -18.38 -8.45
CA ALA A 33 3.62 -18.24 -9.87
C ALA A 33 2.71 -19.10 -10.77
N ARG A 34 2.31 -20.29 -10.30
CA ARG A 34 1.37 -21.17 -10.99
C ARG A 34 -0.02 -20.56 -11.12
N ALA A 35 -0.53 -19.92 -10.05
CA ALA A 35 -1.80 -19.21 -10.11
C ALA A 35 -1.73 -18.02 -11.08
N LYS A 36 -0.63 -17.27 -11.10
CA LYS A 36 -0.43 -16.18 -12.09
C LYS A 36 -0.45 -16.70 -13.53
N HIS A 37 0.24 -17.82 -13.79
CA HIS A 37 0.24 -18.46 -15.11
C HIS A 37 -1.16 -18.88 -15.55
N ASN A 38 -2.03 -19.25 -14.61
CA ASN A 38 -3.43 -19.60 -14.85
C ASN A 38 -4.36 -18.38 -14.94
N GLY A 39 -3.82 -17.16 -15.04
CA GLY A 39 -4.60 -15.93 -15.23
C GLY A 39 -5.12 -15.27 -13.96
N TYR A 40 -4.82 -15.80 -12.76
CA TYR A 40 -5.20 -15.14 -11.52
C TYR A 40 -4.38 -13.87 -11.30
N LYS A 41 -5.04 -12.78 -10.90
CA LYS A 41 -4.39 -11.50 -10.60
C LYS A 41 -3.91 -11.46 -9.16
N ASP A 42 -2.69 -10.98 -8.96
CA ASP A 42 -2.10 -10.80 -7.63
C ASP A 42 -2.55 -9.46 -7.04
N LEU A 43 -3.65 -9.50 -6.29
CA LEU A 43 -4.22 -8.30 -5.68
C LEU A 43 -3.28 -7.68 -4.64
N TYR A 44 -2.41 -8.48 -4.01
CA TYR A 44 -1.51 -8.07 -2.92
C TYR A 44 -0.07 -7.79 -3.41
N SER A 45 0.10 -7.54 -4.70
CA SER A 45 1.41 -7.23 -5.27
C SER A 45 2.00 -5.93 -4.71
N ASP A 46 3.34 -5.84 -4.67
CA ASP A 46 4.04 -4.60 -4.25
C ASP A 46 3.55 -3.39 -5.08
N THR A 47 3.31 -3.59 -6.38
CA THR A 47 2.79 -2.56 -7.27
C THR A 47 1.43 -2.01 -6.81
N ASN A 48 0.49 -2.88 -6.43
CA ASN A 48 -0.82 -2.45 -5.97
C ASN A 48 -0.76 -1.78 -4.60
N LEU A 49 0.09 -2.29 -3.70
CA LEU A 49 0.31 -1.66 -2.39
C LEU A 49 0.90 -0.25 -2.54
N MET A 50 1.86 -0.08 -3.44
CA MET A 50 2.43 1.24 -3.76
C MET A 50 1.37 2.17 -4.36
N ALA A 51 0.54 1.67 -5.27
CA ALA A 51 -0.58 2.43 -5.82
C ALA A 51 -1.53 2.93 -4.71
N SER A 52 -1.87 2.09 -3.73
CA SER A 52 -2.69 2.52 -2.58
C SER A 52 -2.02 3.57 -1.70
N LEU A 53 -0.69 3.50 -1.50
CA LEU A 53 0.05 4.56 -0.79
C LEU A 53 0.08 5.88 -1.57
N ILE A 54 0.16 5.82 -2.91
CA ILE A 54 0.07 7.00 -3.77
C ILE A 54 -1.33 7.62 -3.63
N THR A 55 -2.40 6.82 -3.79
CA THR A 55 -3.79 7.28 -3.62
C THR A 55 -4.00 7.94 -2.27
N LEU A 56 -3.51 7.34 -1.17
CA LEU A 56 -3.56 7.94 0.17
C LEU A 56 -2.87 9.32 0.22
N THR A 57 -1.75 9.46 -0.48
CA THR A 57 -0.95 10.69 -0.48
C THR A 57 -1.57 11.78 -1.36
N THR A 58 -2.15 11.41 -2.50
CA THR A 58 -2.68 12.36 -3.48
C THR A 58 -4.16 12.67 -3.30
N GLY A 59 -4.93 11.76 -2.68
CA GLY A 59 -6.39 11.77 -2.68
C GLY A 59 -7.00 11.28 -4.01
N ASP A 60 -6.24 11.28 -5.09
CA ASP A 60 -6.67 10.81 -6.40
C ASP A 60 -6.47 9.31 -6.58
N SER A 61 -7.45 8.64 -7.20
CA SER A 61 -7.34 7.23 -7.58
C SER A 61 -6.18 7.04 -8.57
N PHE A 62 -5.21 6.22 -8.19
CA PHE A 62 -4.07 5.87 -9.03
C PHE A 62 -4.19 4.45 -9.59
N ILE A 63 -4.22 4.34 -10.92
CA ILE A 63 -4.25 3.04 -11.61
C ILE A 63 -2.82 2.67 -12.05
N PRO A 64 -2.23 1.59 -11.50
CA PRO A 64 -0.88 1.18 -11.87
C PRO A 64 -0.83 0.62 -13.30
N MET A 65 -0.16 1.33 -14.22
CA MET A 65 -0.03 0.89 -15.62
C MET A 65 1.43 0.82 -16.07
N GLY A 66 1.76 -0.24 -16.82
CA GLY A 66 3.05 -0.41 -17.49
C GLY A 66 4.18 -0.93 -16.60
N ASP A 67 5.25 -1.39 -17.26
CA ASP A 67 6.42 -1.95 -16.57
C ASP A 67 7.29 -0.89 -15.91
N THR A 68 7.21 0.36 -16.36
CA THR A 68 7.89 1.51 -15.73
C THR A 68 7.46 1.68 -14.28
N PHE A 69 6.15 1.60 -13.98
CA PHE A 69 5.68 1.74 -12.60
C PHE A 69 6.13 0.58 -11.70
N LYS A 70 6.15 -0.66 -12.24
CA LYS A 70 6.68 -1.83 -11.53
C LYS A 70 8.16 -1.64 -11.21
N LYS A 71 8.96 -1.16 -12.17
CA LYS A 71 10.38 -0.87 -11.98
C LYS A 71 10.59 0.21 -10.91
N ASN A 72 9.86 1.33 -11.00
CA ASN A 72 9.96 2.42 -10.03
C ASN A 72 9.57 1.98 -8.63
N THR A 73 8.52 1.16 -8.49
CA THR A 73 8.13 0.56 -7.21
C THR A 73 9.26 -0.31 -6.63
N SER A 74 9.87 -1.16 -7.46
CA SER A 74 11.01 -1.99 -7.06
C SER A 74 12.25 -1.18 -6.68
N ASP A 75 12.56 -0.12 -7.42
CA ASP A 75 13.70 0.77 -7.15
C ASP A 75 13.46 1.57 -5.86
N TYR A 76 12.25 2.06 -5.62
CA TYR A 76 11.88 2.75 -4.39
C TYR A 76 11.95 1.82 -3.18
N LYS A 77 11.40 0.60 -3.31
CA LYS A 77 11.51 -0.45 -2.27
C LYS A 77 12.96 -0.76 -1.92
N ARG A 78 13.87 -0.77 -2.91
CA ARG A 78 15.30 -1.02 -2.71
C ARG A 78 16.10 0.21 -2.25
N CYS A 79 15.41 1.32 -1.99
CA CYS A 79 16.01 2.60 -1.63
C CYS A 79 17.01 3.11 -2.69
N LEU A 80 16.75 2.86 -3.97
CA LEU A 80 17.59 3.33 -5.09
C LEU A 80 17.14 4.69 -5.64
N ILE A 81 15.86 5.02 -5.46
CA ILE A 81 15.27 6.28 -5.91
C ILE A 81 14.40 6.89 -4.81
N SER A 82 14.39 8.21 -4.75
CA SER A 82 13.47 8.98 -3.88
C SER A 82 12.20 9.39 -4.61
N LYS A 83 12.26 9.50 -5.93
CA LYS A 83 11.16 9.94 -6.78
C LYS A 83 11.20 9.35 -8.17
N SER A 84 10.07 9.44 -8.85
CA SER A 84 9.92 9.19 -10.29
C SER A 84 8.68 9.90 -10.80
N THR A 85 8.41 9.85 -12.11
CA THR A 85 7.17 10.37 -12.72
C THR A 85 5.89 9.88 -12.03
N TYR A 86 5.90 8.67 -11.45
CA TYR A 86 4.76 8.11 -10.72
C TYR A 86 4.89 8.21 -9.19
N LEU A 87 6.08 8.49 -8.68
CA LEU A 87 6.38 8.54 -7.24
C LEU A 87 6.73 9.98 -6.87
N ASP A 88 5.71 10.82 -6.90
CA ASP A 88 5.79 12.28 -6.72
C ASP A 88 5.73 12.66 -5.23
N PHE A 89 6.45 11.91 -4.39
CA PHE A 89 6.48 12.06 -2.94
C PHE A 89 7.28 13.29 -2.47
N ASP A 90 7.92 14.01 -3.39
CA ASP A 90 8.54 15.31 -3.16
C ASP A 90 7.67 16.50 -3.60
N ASN A 91 6.49 16.24 -4.20
CA ASN A 91 5.55 17.30 -4.56
C ASN A 91 5.02 18.00 -3.32
N VAL A 92 5.48 19.24 -3.15
CA VAL A 92 5.18 20.05 -1.97
C VAL A 92 3.69 20.23 -1.76
N ALA A 93 2.89 20.41 -2.81
CA ALA A 93 1.45 20.62 -2.69
C ALA A 93 0.73 19.37 -2.17
N LYS A 94 1.01 18.20 -2.75
CA LYS A 94 0.42 16.92 -2.34
C LYS A 94 0.82 16.55 -0.91
N VAL A 95 2.11 16.65 -0.59
CA VAL A 95 2.63 16.35 0.74
C VAL A 95 2.04 17.31 1.79
N THR A 96 1.96 18.61 1.48
CA THR A 96 1.37 19.60 2.39
C THR A 96 -0.13 19.35 2.58
N SER A 97 -0.85 18.94 1.53
CA SER A 97 -2.26 18.58 1.62
C SER A 97 -2.48 17.39 2.57
N LEU A 98 -1.75 16.29 2.40
CA LEU A 98 -1.82 15.14 3.31
C LEU A 98 -1.49 15.58 4.75
N HIS A 99 -0.40 16.30 4.95
CA HIS A 99 0.02 16.76 6.26
C HIS A 99 -1.04 17.62 6.95
N THR A 100 -1.70 18.49 6.19
CA THR A 100 -2.78 19.34 6.70
C THR A 100 -3.95 18.49 7.19
N LYS A 101 -4.35 17.47 6.42
CA LYS A 101 -5.38 16.51 6.80
C LYS A 101 -5.01 15.72 8.06
N VAL A 102 -3.74 15.30 8.19
CA VAL A 102 -3.24 14.59 9.38
C VAL A 102 -3.29 15.48 10.62
N ILE A 103 -2.81 16.74 10.52
CA ILE A 103 -2.86 17.70 11.63
C ILE A 103 -4.31 18.03 12.02
N SER A 104 -5.19 18.21 11.04
CA SER A 104 -6.61 18.49 11.28
C SER A 104 -7.41 17.26 11.72
N LYS A 105 -6.76 16.09 11.88
CA LYS A 105 -7.38 14.81 12.24
C LYS A 105 -8.53 14.43 11.31
N ASP A 106 -8.36 14.65 10.02
CA ASP A 106 -9.33 14.25 9.00
C ASP A 106 -9.51 12.73 9.05
N LEU A 107 -10.73 12.31 9.40
CA LEU A 107 -11.11 10.91 9.57
C LEU A 107 -10.97 10.11 8.28
N ASN A 108 -11.07 10.76 7.11
CA ASN A 108 -10.94 10.08 5.82
C ASN A 108 -9.53 9.51 5.62
N VAL A 109 -8.48 10.19 6.10
CA VAL A 109 -7.10 9.70 5.97
C VAL A 109 -6.92 8.40 6.78
N TYR A 110 -7.53 8.32 7.95
CA TYR A 110 -7.48 7.11 8.78
C TYR A 110 -8.33 5.98 8.20
N GLU A 111 -9.49 6.31 7.61
CA GLU A 111 -10.32 5.33 6.89
C GLU A 111 -9.60 4.78 5.64
N ASP A 112 -8.91 5.63 4.88
CA ASP A 112 -8.11 5.23 3.72
C ASP A 112 -6.96 4.31 4.11
N MET A 113 -6.24 4.64 5.21
CA MET A 113 -5.21 3.74 5.73
C MET A 113 -5.79 2.43 6.24
N LYS A 114 -6.94 2.46 6.94
CA LYS A 114 -7.65 1.26 7.39
C LYS A 114 -8.03 0.37 6.21
N ASN A 115 -8.48 0.96 5.10
CA ASN A 115 -8.76 0.24 3.86
C ASN A 115 -7.49 -0.39 3.28
N LEU A 116 -6.37 0.33 3.25
CA LEU A 116 -5.07 -0.23 2.84
C LEU A 116 -4.67 -1.41 3.73
N VAL A 117 -4.72 -1.26 5.05
CA VAL A 117 -4.40 -2.33 6.01
C VAL A 117 -5.31 -3.55 5.79
N ASN A 118 -6.62 -3.33 5.70
CA ASN A 118 -7.60 -4.40 5.47
C ASN A 118 -7.37 -5.13 4.14
N ASN A 119 -7.01 -4.41 3.09
CA ASN A 119 -6.82 -5.00 1.77
C ASN A 119 -5.52 -5.79 1.69
N PHE A 120 -4.42 -5.24 2.19
CA PHE A 120 -3.09 -5.77 1.91
C PHE A 120 -2.43 -6.53 3.04
N LEU A 121 -2.66 -6.14 4.30
CA LEU A 121 -1.87 -6.63 5.43
C LEU A 121 -2.54 -7.83 6.10
N SER A 122 -1.72 -8.74 6.61
CA SER A 122 -2.19 -9.88 7.40
C SER A 122 -2.34 -9.47 8.85
N GLU A 123 -3.52 -9.67 9.41
CA GLU A 123 -3.81 -9.34 10.82
C GLU A 123 -2.87 -10.07 11.78
N SER A 124 -2.52 -11.32 11.46
CA SER A 124 -1.53 -12.11 12.21
C SER A 124 -0.14 -11.48 12.29
N LEU A 125 0.19 -10.54 11.38
CA LEU A 125 1.47 -9.85 11.31
C LEU A 125 1.40 -8.41 11.84
N HIS A 126 0.23 -7.92 12.28
CA HIS A 126 0.09 -6.55 12.79
C HIS A 126 1.00 -6.29 14.00
N ILE A 127 1.03 -7.22 14.97
CA ILE A 127 1.88 -7.08 16.15
C ILE A 127 3.36 -7.05 15.78
N TRP A 128 3.78 -7.90 14.83
CA TRP A 128 5.16 -7.93 14.32
C TRP A 128 5.51 -6.61 13.64
N LEU A 129 4.64 -6.13 12.74
CA LEU A 129 4.86 -4.88 11.99
C LEU A 129 5.00 -3.69 12.95
N VAL A 130 4.08 -3.56 13.93
CA VAL A 130 4.12 -2.46 14.90
C VAL A 130 5.41 -2.50 15.72
N LYS A 131 5.83 -3.67 16.21
CA LYS A 131 7.08 -3.82 16.95
C LYS A 131 8.31 -3.52 16.09
N ALA A 132 8.33 -3.99 14.84
CA ALA A 132 9.42 -3.71 13.90
C ALA A 132 9.54 -2.20 13.60
N LEU A 133 8.41 -1.50 13.44
CA LEU A 133 8.39 -0.06 13.23
C LEU A 133 8.86 0.72 14.45
N ILE A 134 8.41 0.36 15.66
CA ILE A 134 8.89 0.97 16.91
C ILE A 134 10.40 0.81 17.03
N GLU A 135 10.90 -0.42 16.84
CA GLU A 135 12.34 -0.72 16.92
C GLU A 135 13.14 0.10 15.91
N THR A 136 12.66 0.17 14.67
CA THR A 136 13.27 0.98 13.59
C THR A 136 13.34 2.45 13.96
N ILE A 137 12.23 3.04 14.43
CA ILE A 137 12.16 4.45 14.82
C ILE A 137 13.09 4.73 16.01
N MET A 138 13.09 3.85 17.00
CA MET A 138 13.90 3.99 18.20
C MET A 138 15.39 3.96 17.90
N GLN A 139 15.83 3.02 17.07
CA GLN A 139 17.24 2.83 16.73
C GLN A 139 17.75 3.80 15.65
N ASP A 140 16.86 4.43 14.86
CA ASP A 140 17.29 5.44 13.89
C ASP A 140 17.79 6.71 14.59
N SER A 141 19.11 6.86 14.68
CA SER A 141 19.77 7.99 15.35
C SER A 141 19.49 9.35 14.72
N THR A 142 18.99 9.38 13.48
CA THR A 142 18.65 10.60 12.76
C THR A 142 17.22 11.09 13.04
N ILE A 143 16.45 10.39 13.88
CA ILE A 143 15.15 10.84 14.40
C ILE A 143 15.36 11.38 15.81
N ALA A 144 15.01 12.66 16.03
CA ALA A 144 15.09 13.32 17.32
C ALA A 144 14.23 12.61 18.38
N SER A 145 14.69 12.60 19.64
CA SER A 145 14.00 11.91 20.74
C SER A 145 12.59 12.44 21.03
N ASP A 146 12.35 13.71 20.70
CA ASP A 146 11.08 14.42 20.86
C ASP A 146 10.17 14.38 19.63
N ALA A 147 10.61 13.76 18.52
CA ALA A 147 9.77 13.53 17.35
C ALA A 147 8.51 12.75 17.75
N LYS A 148 7.35 13.23 17.32
CA LYS A 148 6.04 12.69 17.73
C LYS A 148 5.49 11.74 16.67
N PHE A 149 4.90 10.65 17.14
CA PHE A 149 4.18 9.67 16.33
C PHE A 149 2.77 9.46 16.91
N GLY A 150 1.76 9.62 16.08
CA GLY A 150 0.36 9.32 16.39
C GLY A 150 0.18 7.83 16.65
N ILE A 151 -0.38 7.47 17.80
CA ILE A 151 -0.73 6.09 18.17
C ILE A 151 -2.25 5.87 18.25
N SER A 152 -3.02 6.96 18.13
CA SER A 152 -4.46 7.00 17.86
C SER A 152 -4.79 8.38 17.25
N VAL A 153 -6.04 8.60 16.85
CA VAL A 153 -6.50 9.90 16.31
C VAL A 153 -6.22 11.06 17.28
N GLU A 154 -6.40 10.82 18.59
CA GLU A 154 -6.30 11.85 19.62
C GLU A 154 -4.93 11.92 20.29
N LYS A 155 -4.08 10.90 20.12
CA LYS A 155 -2.86 10.75 20.90
C LYS A 155 -1.64 10.55 20.01
N ALA A 156 -0.66 11.44 20.17
CA ALA A 156 0.70 11.25 19.69
C ALA A 156 1.67 11.20 20.86
N ILE A 157 2.71 10.37 20.74
CA ILE A 157 3.77 10.22 21.75
C ILE A 157 5.14 10.47 21.14
N LYS A 158 6.11 10.87 21.98
CA LYS A 158 7.48 11.09 21.52
C LYS A 158 8.19 9.77 21.24
N LYS A 159 9.19 9.78 20.36
CA LYS A 159 10.07 8.64 20.06
C LYS A 159 10.60 7.97 21.33
N GLU A 160 11.09 8.77 22.28
CA GLU A 160 11.64 8.28 23.56
C GLU A 160 10.62 7.56 24.46
N GLN A 161 9.33 7.63 24.12
CA GLN A 161 8.24 7.01 24.87
C GLN A 161 7.66 5.78 24.16
N LEU A 162 8.07 5.48 22.91
CA LEU A 162 7.52 4.37 22.13
C LEU A 162 7.76 3.00 22.79
N ASN A 163 8.85 2.82 23.55
CA ASN A 163 9.10 1.58 24.30
C ASN A 163 8.20 1.36 25.52
N LYS A 164 7.34 2.33 25.85
CA LYS A 164 6.42 2.25 27.01
C LYS A 164 4.96 2.14 26.58
N VAL A 165 4.69 2.11 25.28
CA VAL A 165 3.33 2.03 24.76
C VAL A 165 2.74 0.65 25.00
N THR A 166 1.50 0.60 25.45
CA THR A 166 0.75 -0.64 25.71
C THR A 166 -0.39 -0.87 24.71
N GLN A 167 -0.74 0.14 23.93
CA GLN A 167 -1.82 0.09 22.95
C GLN A 167 -1.50 1.00 21.77
N ILE A 168 -1.67 0.49 20.55
CA ILE A 168 -1.48 1.22 19.30
C ILE A 168 -2.64 0.95 18.36
N ASN A 169 -3.24 2.01 17.83
CA ASN A 169 -4.07 1.95 16.65
C ASN A 169 -3.16 1.89 15.42
N ILE A 170 -3.12 0.74 14.73
CA ILE A 170 -2.19 0.51 13.61
C ILE A 170 -2.45 1.46 12.43
N ASP A 171 -3.71 1.77 12.14
CA ASP A 171 -4.08 2.63 11.02
C ASP A 171 -3.58 4.06 11.26
N CYS A 172 -3.79 4.60 12.47
CA CYS A 172 -3.26 5.90 12.87
C CYS A 172 -1.72 5.95 12.89
N PHE A 173 -1.09 4.87 13.37
CA PHE A 173 0.36 4.79 13.48
C PHE A 173 1.05 4.77 12.12
N LEU A 174 0.50 4.01 11.16
CA LEU A 174 1.00 3.99 9.79
C LEU A 174 0.82 5.34 9.10
N VAL A 175 -0.32 6.02 9.27
CA VAL A 175 -0.52 7.39 8.77
C VAL A 175 0.54 8.33 9.34
N SER A 176 0.77 8.29 10.65
CA SER A 176 1.73 9.18 11.29
C SER A 176 3.17 8.93 10.84
N ILE A 177 3.57 7.66 10.65
CA ILE A 177 4.91 7.32 10.15
C ILE A 177 5.07 7.77 8.71
N TRP A 178 4.05 7.54 7.87
CA TRP A 178 4.08 7.95 6.48
C TRP A 178 4.18 9.47 6.33
N ASP A 179 3.34 10.23 7.02
CA ASP A 179 3.41 11.69 7.07
C ASP A 179 4.79 12.18 7.55
N TYR A 180 5.33 11.59 8.62
CA TYR A 180 6.66 11.92 9.12
C TYR A 180 7.75 11.70 8.06
N ILE A 181 7.69 10.58 7.33
CA ILE A 181 8.65 10.27 6.26
C ILE A 181 8.56 11.30 5.14
N LEU A 182 7.35 11.62 4.66
CA LEU A 182 7.15 12.60 3.60
C LEU A 182 7.59 14.01 4.03
N GLN A 183 7.46 14.35 5.30
CA GLN A 183 7.84 15.66 5.81
C GLN A 183 9.33 15.80 6.15
N LYS A 184 9.95 14.75 6.69
CA LYS A 184 11.29 14.81 7.32
C LYS A 184 12.32 13.85 6.73
N LYS A 185 11.91 12.85 5.95
CA LYS A 185 12.77 11.77 5.40
C LYS A 185 12.55 11.58 3.89
N LYS A 186 12.48 12.68 3.15
CA LYS A 186 12.20 12.69 1.70
C LYS A 186 13.24 11.93 0.86
N ASP A 187 14.49 11.94 1.31
CA ASP A 187 15.55 11.20 0.61
C ASP A 187 15.51 9.71 0.99
N ASN A 188 14.81 8.94 0.18
CA ASN A 188 14.69 7.50 0.33
C ASN A 188 16.04 6.78 0.19
N THR A 189 17.01 7.35 -0.52
CA THR A 189 18.30 6.69 -0.79
C THR A 189 19.13 6.49 0.49
N LEU A 190 18.88 7.31 1.52
CA LEU A 190 19.49 7.14 2.85
C LEU A 190 19.07 5.84 3.54
N GLY A 191 17.96 5.22 3.13
CA GLY A 191 17.54 3.90 3.60
C GLY A 191 18.33 2.73 2.99
N ARG A 192 19.12 2.97 1.93
CA ARG A 192 19.82 1.89 1.20
C ARG A 192 20.70 1.01 2.09
N PRO A 193 21.51 1.55 3.01
CA PRO A 193 22.31 0.71 3.90
C PRO A 193 21.47 -0.15 4.83
N THR A 194 20.30 0.34 5.25
CA THR A 194 19.35 -0.44 6.06
C THR A 194 18.73 -1.56 5.23
N PHE A 195 18.37 -1.28 3.98
CA PHE A 195 17.88 -2.31 3.05
C PHE A 195 18.93 -3.42 2.85
N GLU A 196 20.19 -3.05 2.61
CA GLU A 196 21.28 -4.03 2.43
C GLU A 196 21.64 -4.80 3.70
N ALA A 197 21.40 -4.22 4.89
CA ALA A 197 21.52 -4.92 6.16
C ALA A 197 20.39 -5.93 6.38
N TRP A 198 19.19 -5.66 5.89
CA TRP A 198 18.00 -6.47 6.14
C TRP A 198 17.67 -7.48 5.03
N TYR A 199 18.21 -7.29 3.84
CA TYR A 199 17.92 -8.12 2.68
C TYR A 199 19.19 -8.68 2.04
N LYS A 200 19.12 -9.90 1.52
CA LYS A 200 20.19 -10.51 0.71
C LYS A 200 19.67 -11.09 -0.58
N GLN A 201 20.51 -11.10 -1.61
CA GLN A 201 20.28 -11.80 -2.88
C GLN A 201 21.39 -12.82 -3.11
N SER A 202 21.03 -13.99 -3.65
CA SER A 202 22.00 -15.06 -3.93
C SER A 202 22.78 -14.85 -5.23
N SER A 203 22.35 -13.93 -6.09
CA SER A 203 23.01 -13.56 -7.35
C SER A 203 22.64 -12.13 -7.74
N ILE A 204 23.35 -11.54 -8.71
CA ILE A 204 23.15 -10.15 -9.18
C ILE A 204 21.70 -9.88 -9.60
N ASN A 205 21.05 -10.87 -10.23
CA ASN A 205 19.66 -10.80 -10.69
C ASN A 205 18.69 -11.61 -9.81
N GLY A 206 19.16 -12.06 -8.64
CA GLY A 206 18.38 -12.86 -7.71
C GLY A 206 17.32 -12.03 -6.99
N LYS A 207 16.24 -12.69 -6.56
CA LYS A 207 15.25 -12.04 -5.70
C LYS A 207 15.87 -11.73 -4.33
N TRP A 208 15.72 -10.49 -3.88
CA TRP A 208 16.05 -10.10 -2.51
C TRP A 208 15.13 -10.83 -1.52
N LYS A 209 15.73 -11.44 -0.51
CA LYS A 209 15.05 -12.11 0.59
C LYS A 209 15.32 -11.35 1.88
N PHE A 210 14.27 -11.16 2.66
CA PHE A 210 14.37 -10.61 4.00
C PHE A 210 15.13 -11.58 4.90
N ILE A 211 16.15 -11.09 5.62
CA ILE A 211 17.01 -11.87 6.51
C ILE A 211 17.03 -11.33 7.94
N ASN A 212 16.42 -10.17 8.20
CA ASN A 212 16.37 -9.60 9.54
C ASN A 212 15.19 -10.17 10.34
N GLU A 213 15.24 -11.48 10.59
CA GLU A 213 14.17 -12.21 11.29
C GLU A 213 13.96 -11.73 12.74
N ASN A 214 14.96 -11.08 13.33
CA ASN A 214 14.92 -10.59 14.72
C ASN A 214 14.33 -9.17 14.85
N ILE A 215 13.96 -8.50 13.77
CA ILE A 215 13.42 -7.14 13.89
C ILE A 215 12.13 -7.13 14.73
N GLY A 216 12.04 -6.17 15.64
CA GLY A 216 10.91 -6.01 16.55
C GLY A 216 10.99 -6.90 17.80
N THR A 217 11.94 -7.84 17.87
CA THR A 217 12.09 -8.73 19.03
C THR A 217 12.63 -7.99 20.26
N THR A 218 13.27 -6.82 20.09
CA THR A 218 13.72 -6.00 21.24
C THR A 218 12.56 -5.32 21.96
N ILE A 219 11.39 -5.24 21.31
CA ILE A 219 10.15 -4.67 21.88
C ILE A 219 9.42 -5.78 22.63
N THR A 220 9.80 -5.98 23.89
CA THR A 220 9.30 -7.10 24.72
C THR A 220 7.97 -6.79 25.39
N GLN A 221 7.55 -5.52 25.50
CA GLN A 221 6.27 -5.18 26.10
C GLN A 221 5.09 -5.76 25.32
N ASN A 222 3.99 -6.01 26.04
CA ASN A 222 2.71 -6.34 25.42
C ASN A 222 2.10 -5.07 24.82
N ILE A 223 1.66 -5.16 23.56
CA ILE A 223 1.04 -4.05 22.83
C ILE A 223 -0.28 -4.57 22.28
N GLU A 224 -1.38 -4.02 22.76
CA GLU A 224 -2.70 -4.22 22.18
C GLU A 224 -2.77 -3.47 20.84
N ILE A 225 -3.16 -4.16 19.78
CA ILE A 225 -3.37 -3.54 18.47
C ILE A 225 -4.86 -3.25 18.30
N THR A 226 -5.21 -1.98 18.14
CA THR A 226 -6.57 -1.56 17.80
C THR A 226 -6.66 -1.07 16.35
N ARG A 227 -7.89 -0.94 15.85
CA ARG A 227 -8.21 -0.49 14.50
C ARG A 227 -9.00 0.81 14.55
N PHE A 228 -8.89 1.62 13.50
CA PHE A 228 -9.68 2.84 13.37
C PHE A 228 -11.16 2.48 13.18
N GLU A 229 -12.01 3.15 13.96
CA GLU A 229 -13.46 3.03 13.88
C GLU A 229 -14.02 4.37 13.46
N THR A 230 -14.86 4.35 12.43
CA THR A 230 -15.56 5.55 11.98
C THR A 230 -16.59 5.92 13.04
N PRO A 231 -16.59 7.16 13.57
CA PRO A 231 -17.61 7.59 14.52
C PRO A 231 -18.99 7.50 13.87
N VAL A 232 -19.90 6.72 14.47
CA VAL A 232 -21.30 6.69 14.05
C VAL A 232 -22.00 7.87 14.71
N TYR A 233 -22.35 8.89 13.92
CA TYR A 233 -23.21 9.97 14.39
C TYR A 233 -24.66 9.49 14.38
N ASN A 234 -25.20 9.19 15.57
CA ASN A 234 -26.63 8.94 15.71
C ASN A 234 -27.37 10.29 15.55
N ASN A 235 -28.08 10.45 14.43
CA ASN A 235 -28.86 11.65 14.09
C ASN A 235 -30.14 11.84 14.94
N GLU A 236 -30.19 11.33 16.18
CA GLU A 236 -31.40 11.39 17.03
C GLU A 236 -31.43 12.60 17.99
N LYS A 237 -30.43 13.49 17.96
CA LYS A 237 -30.38 14.69 18.82
C LYS A 237 -30.35 16.03 18.09
N ALA A 238 -30.70 16.06 16.80
CA ALA A 238 -30.78 17.30 16.02
C ALA A 238 -32.21 17.84 15.85
N ALA A 239 -33.18 17.39 16.65
CA ALA A 239 -34.58 17.85 16.57
C ALA A 239 -35.02 18.81 17.69
N GLU A 240 -34.15 19.16 18.65
CA GLU A 240 -34.54 20.00 19.81
C GLU A 240 -33.97 21.44 19.80
N CYS A 241 -33.40 21.91 18.68
CA CYS A 241 -32.91 23.30 18.61
C CYS A 241 -33.37 24.05 17.36
N THR A 242 -34.67 23.99 17.05
CA THR A 242 -35.35 24.98 16.20
C THR A 242 -36.75 25.23 16.74
N GLN A 243 -36.82 25.92 17.87
CA GLN A 243 -38.01 26.71 18.19
C GLN A 243 -37.58 28.12 18.57
N THR A 244 -38.24 29.06 17.89
CA THR A 244 -38.26 30.51 18.09
C THR A 244 -37.04 31.29 17.57
N LEU A 245 -37.19 31.88 16.39
CA LEU A 245 -37.43 33.32 16.26
C LEU A 245 -38.08 33.59 14.88
N ASP A 246 -39.36 33.95 14.92
CA ASP A 246 -40.10 34.58 13.83
C ASP A 246 -39.41 35.86 13.36
N MET A 247 -39.44 36.11 12.04
CA MET A 247 -39.89 37.38 11.43
C MET A 247 -39.88 37.30 9.89
N LYS A 248 -41.10 37.11 9.33
CA LYS A 248 -41.72 37.65 8.09
C LYS A 248 -40.90 37.68 6.79
N GLU A 249 -41.24 36.83 5.82
CA GLU A 249 -42.23 37.04 4.74
C GLU A 249 -41.82 38.14 3.74
N ASP A 250 -41.46 37.71 2.53
CA ASP A 250 -41.95 38.28 1.27
C ASP A 250 -42.21 37.11 0.30
N ASN A 251 -43.48 36.94 -0.06
CA ASN A 251 -44.02 35.96 -0.99
C ASN A 251 -43.77 36.37 -2.44
N GLU A 252 -43.20 35.49 -3.27
CA GLU A 252 -43.62 35.36 -4.66
C GLU A 252 -43.69 33.87 -5.04
N PHE A 253 -44.93 33.41 -5.18
CA PHE A 253 -45.33 32.06 -5.54
C PHE A 253 -45.40 31.99 -7.07
N PHE A 254 -44.59 31.13 -7.70
CA PHE A 254 -44.76 30.78 -9.11
C PHE A 254 -44.75 29.25 -9.22
N ASN A 255 -45.94 28.66 -9.38
CA ASN A 255 -46.13 27.28 -9.79
C ASN A 255 -46.66 27.28 -11.22
N THR A 256 -45.98 26.54 -12.09
CA THR A 256 -46.60 25.89 -13.26
C THR A 256 -45.78 24.64 -13.59
N GLU A 257 -46.33 23.48 -13.23
CA GLU A 257 -46.17 22.29 -14.07
C GLU A 257 -46.62 22.65 -15.50
N THR A 258 -45.85 22.30 -16.51
CA THR A 258 -46.23 21.35 -17.58
C THR A 258 -45.17 21.33 -18.69
N ASP A 259 -44.94 20.11 -19.19
CA ASP A 259 -44.50 19.73 -20.52
C ASP A 259 -43.00 19.61 -20.87
N ILE A 260 -42.73 18.51 -21.61
CA ILE A 260 -41.66 18.18 -22.58
C ILE A 260 -40.94 16.86 -22.21
N PRO A 261 -40.78 15.89 -23.15
CA PRO A 261 -41.67 14.73 -23.25
C PRO A 261 -40.92 13.39 -23.12
N VAL A 262 -41.69 12.33 -22.94
CA VAL A 262 -41.25 10.93 -23.12
C VAL A 262 -41.01 10.71 -24.62
N VAL A 263 -39.80 10.31 -24.99
CA VAL A 263 -39.50 9.76 -26.30
C VAL A 263 -39.28 8.25 -26.15
N GLU A 264 -40.14 7.50 -26.82
CA GLU A 264 -40.14 6.04 -26.91
C GLU A 264 -38.87 5.56 -27.63
N ALA A 265 -38.28 4.48 -27.12
CA ALA A 265 -37.23 3.75 -27.81
C ALA A 265 -37.87 2.64 -28.63
N ASP A 266 -37.84 2.81 -29.96
CA ASP A 266 -38.10 1.75 -30.93
C ASP A 266 -36.97 0.71 -30.94
N ASP A 267 -37.38 -0.54 -31.13
CA ASP A 267 -36.60 -1.74 -31.40
C ASP A 267 -35.50 -1.54 -32.46
N ILE A 268 -34.43 -2.35 -32.38
CA ILE A 268 -33.98 -3.25 -33.46
C ILE A 268 -32.72 -4.06 -33.09
N SER A 269 -32.90 -5.38 -33.26
CA SER A 269 -31.99 -6.48 -33.64
C SER A 269 -30.90 -7.02 -32.71
N ASP A 270 -31.12 -8.30 -32.41
CA ASP A 270 -30.18 -9.36 -32.07
C ASP A 270 -28.95 -9.45 -32.99
N GLU A 271 -27.77 -9.61 -32.37
CA GLU A 271 -26.67 -10.41 -32.94
C GLU A 271 -26.05 -11.30 -31.86
N GLU A 272 -26.28 -12.61 -31.98
CA GLU A 272 -25.62 -13.68 -31.23
C GLU A 272 -24.10 -13.66 -31.47
N LYS A 273 -23.30 -13.46 -30.43
CA LYS A 273 -21.88 -13.80 -30.45
C LYS A 273 -21.69 -15.24 -29.94
N GLN A 274 -21.42 -16.15 -30.88
CA GLN A 274 -21.00 -17.52 -30.63
C GLN A 274 -19.80 -17.61 -29.68
N SER A 275 -19.97 -18.38 -28.61
CA SER A 275 -18.89 -18.86 -27.74
C SER A 275 -17.97 -19.84 -28.50
N PRO A 276 -16.64 -19.75 -28.38
CA PRO A 276 -15.74 -20.72 -29.01
C PRO A 276 -15.86 -22.10 -28.33
N LYS A 277 -16.05 -23.15 -29.13
CA LYS A 277 -16.13 -24.55 -28.70
C LYS A 277 -14.81 -24.98 -28.03
N GLN A 278 -14.86 -25.41 -26.77
CA GLN A 278 -13.77 -26.15 -26.13
C GLN A 278 -13.67 -27.56 -26.74
N ILE A 279 -12.50 -27.89 -27.29
CA ILE A 279 -12.13 -29.28 -27.58
C ILE A 279 -11.25 -29.76 -26.43
N THR A 280 -11.81 -30.58 -25.53
CA THR A 280 -11.02 -31.33 -24.53
C THR A 280 -10.67 -32.69 -25.09
N GLN A 281 -9.38 -32.98 -25.25
CA GLN A 281 -8.88 -34.35 -25.44
C GLN A 281 -8.45 -34.92 -24.08
N THR A 282 -9.10 -35.99 -23.62
CA THR A 282 -8.73 -36.71 -22.41
C THR A 282 -7.72 -37.79 -22.77
N ILE A 283 -6.46 -37.64 -22.33
CA ILE A 283 -5.42 -38.66 -22.50
C ILE A 283 -5.41 -39.55 -21.25
N ASN A 284 -5.95 -40.76 -21.38
CA ASN A 284 -5.88 -41.76 -20.31
C ASN A 284 -4.52 -42.49 -20.35
N ASN A 285 -3.83 -42.47 -19.21
CA ASN A 285 -2.58 -43.17 -18.91
C ASN A 285 -1.29 -42.61 -19.56
N PRO A 286 -0.80 -41.42 -19.16
CA PRO A 286 0.43 -40.87 -19.70
C PRO A 286 1.66 -41.67 -19.24
N LYS A 287 2.35 -42.31 -20.18
CA LYS A 287 3.70 -42.85 -19.96
C LYS A 287 4.68 -41.69 -20.03
N ILE A 288 5.16 -41.23 -18.86
CA ILE A 288 6.13 -40.13 -18.77
C ILE A 288 7.53 -40.70 -19.07
N VAL A 289 8.18 -40.17 -20.11
CA VAL A 289 9.58 -40.47 -20.44
C VAL A 289 10.37 -39.16 -20.30
N ASN A 290 11.27 -39.10 -19.33
CA ASN A 290 12.21 -37.98 -19.20
C ASN A 290 13.43 -38.25 -20.08
N GLN A 291 13.65 -37.39 -21.07
CA GLN A 291 14.85 -37.42 -21.91
C GLN A 291 15.80 -36.31 -21.48
N TYR A 292 17.09 -36.66 -21.32
CA TYR A 292 18.16 -35.69 -21.07
C TYR A 292 19.13 -35.74 -22.25
N ALA A 293 19.29 -34.62 -22.95
CA ALA A 293 20.23 -34.45 -24.06
C ALA A 293 20.72 -33.00 -24.12
N ASP A 294 21.98 -32.80 -24.52
CA ASP A 294 22.58 -31.45 -24.65
C ASP A 294 22.00 -30.64 -25.82
N LYS A 295 21.38 -31.31 -26.81
CA LYS A 295 20.58 -30.70 -27.88
C LYS A 295 19.38 -31.59 -28.21
N ILE A 296 18.20 -30.99 -28.27
CA ILE A 296 16.95 -31.64 -28.67
C ILE A 296 16.58 -31.16 -30.07
N TYR A 297 16.38 -32.09 -31.00
CA TYR A 297 15.94 -31.81 -32.36
C TYR A 297 14.48 -32.25 -32.50
N ASN A 298 13.59 -31.30 -32.81
CA ASN A 298 12.20 -31.61 -33.13
C ASN A 298 12.11 -31.93 -34.62
N ILE A 299 11.69 -33.14 -34.96
CA ILE A 299 11.44 -33.55 -36.34
C ILE A 299 9.96 -33.29 -36.62
N GLU A 300 9.65 -32.30 -37.46
CA GLU A 300 8.27 -31.93 -37.81
C GLU A 300 7.61 -32.89 -38.80
N HIS A 301 8.40 -33.67 -39.55
CA HIS A 301 7.88 -34.58 -40.57
C HIS A 301 8.78 -35.79 -40.77
N VAL A 302 8.18 -36.98 -40.88
CA VAL A 302 8.87 -38.23 -41.22
C VAL A 302 8.10 -38.84 -42.39
N ASP A 303 8.72 -38.89 -43.55
CA ASP A 303 8.16 -39.60 -44.70
C ASP A 303 8.28 -41.11 -44.48
N HIS A 304 7.20 -41.83 -44.74
CA HIS A 304 7.22 -43.29 -44.80
C HIS A 304 7.86 -43.72 -46.12
N LEU A 305 8.94 -44.49 -46.02
CA LEU A 305 9.50 -45.22 -47.16
C LEU A 305 8.77 -46.56 -47.27
N ASP A 306 8.03 -46.75 -48.36
CA ASP A 306 7.57 -48.06 -48.84
C ASP A 306 8.72 -48.88 -49.43
#